data_AF-U7UZ00-F1
#
_entry.id   AF-U7UZ00-F1
#
_cell.length_a   1.000
_cell.length_b   1.000
_cell.length_c   1.000
_cell.angle_alpha   90.00
_cell.angle_beta   90.00
_cell.angle_gamma   90.00
#
_symmetry.space_group_name_H-M   'P 1'
#
loop_
_entity.id
_entity.type
_entity.pdbx_description
1 polymer ?
#
loop_
_entity_poly.entity_id
_entity_poly.type
_entity_poly.pdbx_seq_one_letter_code
_entity_poly.pdbx_strand_id
1 'polypeptide(L)' 'MNKEVKKETLSQDLVGKTKANLEQMNEIKHGDKAASDIYAKSEGKDPETGVEIPTEESVEEAKEWVDNQNRM' A
#
# COMPACT_ATOMS: atom_id res chain seq x y z
N MET A 1 -47.25 5.05 -6.41
CA MET A 1 -46.29 3.92 -6.25
C MET A 1 -45.28 4.33 -5.18
N ASN A 2 -45.40 3.74 -3.98
CA ASN A 2 -44.58 4.08 -2.83
C ASN A 2 -43.13 3.68 -3.09
N LYS A 3 -42.23 4.67 -3.15
CA LYS A 3 -40.78 4.46 -3.17
C LYS A 3 -40.26 4.27 -1.74
N GLU A 4 -40.75 3.26 -1.05
CA GLU A 4 -40.11 2.79 0.19
C GLU A 4 -39.12 1.69 -0.19
N VAL A 5 -37.96 2.12 -0.71
CA VAL A 5 -36.83 1.21 -0.86
C VAL A 5 -36.40 0.83 0.55
N LYS A 6 -36.69 -0.43 0.93
CA LYS A 6 -36.45 -0.96 2.27
C LYS A 6 -34.99 -0.76 2.65
N LYS A 7 -34.75 0.02 3.71
CA LYS A 7 -33.41 0.32 4.25
C LYS A 7 -32.58 -0.94 4.53
N GLU A 8 -33.26 -2.05 4.84
CA GLU A 8 -32.69 -3.38 5.03
C GLU A 8 -31.96 -3.90 3.78
N THR A 9 -32.51 -3.65 2.60
CA THR A 9 -31.92 -4.11 1.33
C THR A 9 -30.70 -3.25 0.93
N LEU A 10 -30.74 -1.95 1.19
CA LEU A 10 -29.57 -1.06 1.02
C LEU A 10 -28.44 -1.46 1.99
N SER A 11 -28.78 -1.82 3.23
CA SER A 11 -27.82 -2.27 4.22
C SER A 11 -27.14 -3.57 3.79
N GLN A 12 -27.89 -4.52 3.22
CA GLN A 12 -27.32 -5.78 2.74
C GLN A 12 -26.42 -5.59 1.52
N ASP A 13 -26.79 -4.73 0.58
CA ASP A 13 -25.94 -4.39 -0.59
C ASP A 13 -24.64 -3.70 -0.16
N LEU A 14 -24.71 -2.78 0.81
CA LEU A 14 -23.53 -2.11 1.36
C LEU A 14 -22.60 -3.10 2.06
N VAL A 15 -23.15 -4.04 2.84
CA VAL A 15 -22.38 -5.11 3.50
C VAL A 15 -21.72 -6.01 2.46
N GLY A 16 -22.44 -6.40 1.41
CA GLY A 16 -21.89 -7.21 0.31
C GLY A 16 -20.73 -6.52 -0.40
N LYS A 17 -20.90 -5.22 -0.74
CA LYS A 17 -19.84 -4.40 -1.36
C LYS A 17 -18.63 -4.23 -0.45
N THR A 18 -18.86 -4.00 0.84
CA THR A 18 -17.78 -3.84 1.83
C THR A 18 -17.00 -5.15 1.98
N LYS A 19 -17.69 -6.29 2.04
CA LYS A 19 -17.07 -7.61 2.13
C LYS A 19 -16.24 -7.93 0.88
N ALA A 20 -16.79 -7.72 -0.32
CA ALA A 20 -16.08 -7.93 -1.57
C ALA A 20 -14.82 -7.05 -1.69
N ASN A 21 -14.89 -5.79 -1.24
CA ASN A 21 -13.74 -4.89 -1.22
C ASN A 21 -12.66 -5.37 -0.23
N LEU A 22 -13.07 -5.82 0.96
CA LEU A 22 -12.15 -6.37 1.95
C LEU A 22 -11.46 -7.65 1.47
N GLU A 23 -12.20 -8.52 0.76
CA GLU A 23 -11.66 -9.73 0.14
C GLU A 23 -10.65 -9.37 -0.97
N GLN A 24 -10.98 -8.42 -1.84
CA GLN A 24 -10.05 -7.91 -2.85
C GLN A 24 -8.77 -7.35 -2.23
N MET A 25 -8.88 -6.55 -1.16
CA MET A 25 -7.71 -5.99 -0.46
C MET A 25 -6.82 -7.07 0.16
N ASN A 26 -7.42 -8.14 0.69
CA ASN A 26 -6.69 -9.27 1.29
C ASN A 26 -6.08 -10.22 0.24
N GLU A 27 -6.64 -10.27 -0.97
CA GLU A 27 -6.10 -11.04 -2.09
C GLU A 27 -4.91 -10.35 -2.78
N ILE A 28 -4.68 -9.04 -2.52
CA ILE A 28 -3.47 -8.35 -2.95
C ILE A 28 -2.28 -8.91 -2.16
N LYS A 29 -1.67 -9.97 -2.70
CA LYS A 29 -0.35 -10.41 -2.26
C LYS A 29 0.62 -9.27 -2.55
N HIS A 30 1.29 -8.76 -1.52
CA HIS A 30 2.26 -7.68 -1.67
C HIS A 30 3.37 -7.98 -2.70
N GLY A 31 3.63 -9.27 -3.00
CA GLY A 31 4.53 -9.70 -4.07
C GLY A 31 4.01 -9.54 -5.50
N ASP A 32 2.69 -9.36 -5.70
CA ASP A 32 2.05 -9.14 -7.00
C ASP A 32 1.64 -7.66 -7.20
N LYS A 33 2.02 -6.77 -6.27
CA LYS A 33 1.95 -5.33 -6.54
C LYS A 33 2.76 -5.06 -7.79
N ALA A 34 2.16 -4.34 -8.74
CA ALA A 34 2.86 -3.90 -9.93
C ALA A 34 4.20 -3.28 -9.50
N ALA A 35 5.30 -3.74 -10.10
CA ALA A 35 6.62 -3.13 -10.03
C ALA A 35 6.65 -1.68 -10.56
N SER A 36 5.47 -1.05 -10.70
CA SER A 36 5.29 0.35 -11.05
C SER A 36 5.65 1.29 -9.90
N ASP A 37 5.82 0.79 -8.68
CA ASP A 37 6.54 1.57 -7.67
C ASP A 37 8.04 1.43 -7.90
N ILE A 38 8.48 1.96 -9.04
CA ILE A 38 9.88 2.01 -9.47
C ILE A 38 10.71 2.91 -8.51
N TYR A 39 10.03 3.63 -7.61
CA TYR A 39 10.60 4.45 -6.55
C TYR A 39 10.53 3.80 -5.16
N ALA A 40 9.91 2.62 -5.01
CA ALA A 40 9.96 1.86 -3.76
C ALA A 40 11.35 1.24 -3.60
N LYS A 41 12.31 2.09 -3.24
CA LYS A 41 13.65 1.74 -2.78
C LYS A 41 13.61 1.14 -1.37
N SER A 42 12.57 0.37 -1.05
CA SER A 42 12.30 -0.12 0.30
C SER A 42 12.11 -1.63 0.33
N GLU A 43 12.79 -2.32 1.24
CA GLU A 43 12.64 -3.76 1.49
C GLU A 43 11.35 -4.10 2.23
N GLY A 44 10.74 -3.10 2.87
CA GLY A 44 9.50 -3.26 3.61
C GLY A 44 9.19 -2.04 4.46
N LYS A 45 8.27 -2.20 5.41
CA LYS A 45 7.98 -1.21 6.44
C LYS A 45 8.32 -1.79 7.80
N ASP A 46 8.95 -0.98 8.64
CA ASP A 46 9.18 -1.29 10.04
C ASP A 46 7.82 -1.54 10.73
N PRO A 47 7.65 -2.69 11.40
CA PRO A 47 6.35 -3.10 11.92
C PRO A 47 5.88 -2.30 13.14
N GLU A 48 6.79 -1.60 13.82
CA GLU A 48 6.49 -0.81 15.01
C GLU A 48 6.13 0.64 14.65
N THR A 49 6.85 1.20 13.69
CA THR A 49 6.77 2.63 13.33
C THR A 49 6.06 2.88 12.01
N GLY A 50 5.92 1.86 11.16
CA GLY A 50 5.36 1.97 9.81
C GLY A 50 6.27 2.67 8.80
N VAL A 51 7.49 3.04 9.20
CA VAL A 51 8.48 3.73 8.36
C VAL A 51 9.07 2.76 7.34
N GLU A 52 9.31 3.22 6.12
CA GLU A 52 9.90 2.39 5.06
C GLU A 52 11.39 2.12 5.34
N ILE A 53 11.76 0.85 5.25
CA ILE A 53 13.14 0.39 5.40
C ILE A 53 13.78 0.43 4.02
N PRO A 54 14.81 1.26 3.77
CA PRO A 54 15.45 1.34 2.47
C PRO A 54 16.18 0.03 2.12
N THR A 55 16.37 -0.25 0.82
CA THR A 55 17.22 -1.36 0.38
C THR A 55 18.70 -1.07 0.63
N GLU A 56 19.51 -2.13 0.80
CA GLU A 56 20.96 -1.98 0.97
C GLU A 56 21.60 -1.20 -0.18
N GLU A 57 21.20 -1.48 -1.42
CA GLU A 57 21.65 -0.73 -2.62
C GLU A 57 21.35 0.78 -2.49
N SER A 58 20.15 1.12 -2.01
CA SER A 58 19.76 2.52 -1.81
C SER A 58 20.57 3.20 -0.71
N VAL A 59 20.98 2.43 0.31
CA VAL A 59 21.86 2.90 1.38
C VAL A 59 23.27 3.14 0.84
N GLU A 60 23.80 2.27 -0.02
CA GLU A 60 25.12 2.45 -0.66
C GLU A 60 25.16 3.66 -1.58
N GLU A 61 24.17 3.83 -2.46
CA GLU A 61 24.06 5.02 -3.33
C GLU A 61 24.02 6.32 -2.52
N ALA A 62 23.24 6.34 -1.44
CA ALA A 62 23.14 7.50 -0.57
C ALA A 62 24.47 7.82 0.12
N LYS A 63 25.20 6.79 0.59
CA LYS A 63 26.54 6.94 1.17
C LYS A 63 27.52 7.51 0.14
N GLU A 64 27.54 6.97 -1.08
CA GLU A 64 28.42 7.46 -2.14
C GLU A 64 28.13 8.93 -2.48
N TRP A 65 26.85 9.30 -2.55
CA TRP A 65 26.47 10.69 -2.79
C TRP A 65 26.95 11.62 -1.66
N VAL A 66 26.72 11.27 -0.40
CA VAL A 66 27.20 12.08 0.76
C VAL A 66 28.72 12.17 0.77
N ASP A 67 29.39 11.03 0.62
CA ASP A 67 30.83 10.92 0.81
C ASP A 67 31.64 11.45 -0.36
N ASN A 68 31.12 11.48 -1.58
CA ASN A 68 31.90 11.87 -2.77
C ASN A 68 31.32 13.04 -3.56
N GLN A 69 29.99 13.18 -3.59
CA GLN A 69 29.31 14.19 -4.43
C GLN A 69 28.90 15.43 -3.62
N ASN A 70 28.51 15.27 -2.36
CA ASN A 70 28.02 16.33 -1.49
C ASN A 70 29.08 16.87 -0.53
N ARG A 71 30.37 16.78 -0.90
CA ARG A 71 31.48 17.42 -0.17
C ARG A 71 31.61 18.92 -0.49
N MET A 72 30.50 19.67 -0.46
CA MET A 72 30.56 21.13 -0.51
C MET A 72 31.16 21.71 0.77
#